data_AF-A0A7C0ZS33-F1
#
_entry.id   AF-A0A7C0ZS33-F1
#
_cell.length_a   1.000
_cell.length_b   1.000
_cell.length_c   1.000
_cell.angle_alpha   90.00
_cell.angle_beta   90.00
_cell.angle_gamma   90.00
#
_symmetry.space_group_name_H-M   'P 1'
#
loop_
_entity.id
_entity.type
_entity.pdbx_description
1 polymer ?
#
loop_
_entity_poly.entity_id
_entity_poly.type
_entity_poly.pdbx_seq_one_letter_code
_entity_poly.pdbx_strand_id
1 'polypeptide(L)' 'YRTVQVVQANGNIVIGKPVVYGITVPKNAPDRETALEFVKLVVSSEGQQIFADLGQPPIVPAVGSGEVPIAS' A
#
# COMPACT_ATOMS: atom_id res chain seq x y z
N TYR A 1 7.78 -5.94 5.79
CA TYR A 1 8.06 -4.52 6.08
C TYR A 1 8.85 -4.41 7.35
N ARG A 2 9.99 -3.70 7.33
CA ARG A 2 10.94 -3.68 8.45
C ARG A 2 10.45 -2.70 9.53
N THR A 3 10.45 -3.16 10.77
CA THR A 3 10.34 -2.29 11.95
C THR A 3 11.66 -1.56 12.14
N VAL A 4 11.62 -0.27 12.45
CA VAL A 4 12.82 0.52 12.74
C VAL A 4 13.02 0.52 14.25
N GLN A 5 14.20 0.14 14.71
CA GLN A 5 14.60 0.32 16.10
C GLN A 5 15.38 1.62 16.22
N VAL A 6 14.91 2.52 17.07
CA VAL A 6 15.59 3.80 17.36
C VAL A 6 16.02 3.78 18.82
N VAL A 7 17.30 4.01 19.07
CA VAL A 7 17.82 4.27 20.41
C VAL A 7 17.70 5.77 20.68
N GLN A 8 16.92 6.15 21.68
CA GLN A 8 16.77 7.53 22.10
C GLN A 8 17.95 7.98 22.98
N ALA A 9 18.17 9.29 23.13
CA ALA A 9 19.28 9.85 23.92
C ALA A 9 19.28 9.41 25.40
N ASN A 10 18.14 8.94 25.92
CA ASN A 10 18.00 8.37 27.27
C ASN A 10 18.27 6.86 27.35
N GLY A 11 18.71 6.22 26.26
CA GLY A 11 19.01 4.79 26.18
C GLY A 11 17.80 3.90 25.89
N ASN A 12 16.58 4.45 25.78
CA ASN A 12 15.39 3.65 25.47
C ASN A 12 15.37 3.21 24.00
N ILE A 13 14.98 1.96 23.77
CA ILE A 13 14.73 1.42 22.42
C ILE A 13 13.25 1.60 22.10
N VAL A 14 12.96 2.32 21.00
CA VAL A 14 11.61 2.44 20.44
C VAL A 14 11.53 1.65 19.14
N ILE A 15 10.55 0.77 19.05
CA ILE A 15 10.26 0.00 17.84
C ILE A 15 9.15 0.72 17.06
N GLY A 16 9.51 1.34 15.94
CA GLY A 16 8.57 1.96 15.02
C GLY A 16 7.78 0.91 14.24
N LYS A 17 6.46 1.06 14.18
CA LYS A 17 5.63 0.30 13.24
C LYS A 17 5.94 0.76 11.81
N PRO A 18 5.92 -0.15 10.82
CA PRO A 18 6.13 0.22 9.44
C PRO A 18 5.00 1.15 8.96
N VAL A 19 5.35 2.15 8.15
CA VAL A 19 4.38 2.98 7.41
C VAL A 19 3.92 2.16 6.21
N VAL A 20 2.66 1.75 6.22
CA VAL A 20 2.05 0.93 5.16
C VAL A 20 0.88 1.68 4.57
N TYR A 21 0.90 1.89 3.25
CA TYR A 21 -0.18 2.55 2.52
C TYR A 21 -1.27 1.54 2.13
N GLY A 22 -2.54 1.96 2.25
CA GLY A 22 -3.70 1.20 1.83
C GLY A 22 -4.58 2.03 0.90
N ILE A 23 -5.28 1.36 -0.02
CA ILE A 23 -6.22 1.96 -0.98
C ILE A 23 -7.51 1.12 -0.99
N THR A 24 -8.66 1.76 -1.23
CA THR A 24 -9.97 1.08 -1.29
C THR A 24 -10.92 1.79 -2.24
N VAL A 25 -11.93 1.06 -2.75
CA VAL A 25 -13.07 1.64 -3.48
C VAL A 25 -14.28 1.65 -2.54
N PRO A 26 -14.79 2.84 -2.15
CA PRO A 26 -15.98 2.94 -1.29
C PRO A 26 -17.18 2.18 -1.86
N LYS A 27 -18.02 1.63 -0.97
CA LYS A 27 -19.22 0.88 -1.37
C LYS A 27 -20.21 1.73 -2.17
N ASN A 28 -20.24 3.03 -1.92
CA ASN A 28 -21.09 4.01 -2.57
C ASN A 28 -20.34 4.87 -3.61
N ALA A 29 -19.22 4.38 -4.16
CA ALA A 29 -18.52 5.08 -5.22
C ALA A 29 -19.48 5.33 -6.40
N PRO A 30 -19.62 6.60 -6.87
CA PRO A 30 -20.59 6.94 -7.91
C PRO A 30 -20.26 6.31 -9.26
N ASP A 31 -18.97 6.07 -9.50
CA ASP A 31 -18.46 5.29 -10.63
C ASP A 31 -17.52 4.21 -10.09
N ARG A 32 -18.08 3.05 -9.76
CA ARG A 32 -17.34 1.94 -9.16
C ARG A 32 -16.41 1.27 -10.17
N GLU A 33 -16.79 1.21 -11.45
CA GLU A 33 -16.00 0.55 -12.49
C GLU A 33 -14.70 1.32 -12.75
N THR A 34 -14.79 2.64 -12.98
CA THR A 34 -13.60 3.48 -13.18
C THR A 34 -12.70 3.48 -11.95
N ALA A 35 -13.27 3.48 -10.74
CA ALA A 35 -12.49 3.38 -9.50
C ALA A 35 -11.72 2.03 -9.39
N LEU A 36 -12.31 0.93 -9.85
CA LEU A 36 -11.65 -0.37 -9.89
C LEU A 36 -10.51 -0.40 -10.90
N GLU A 37 -10.70 0.18 -12.09
CA GLU A 37 -9.62 0.30 -13.08
C GLU A 37 -8.45 1.13 -12.56
N PHE A 38 -8.72 2.20 -11.79
CA PHE A 38 -7.66 2.95 -11.12
C PHE A 38 -6.90 2.10 -10.09
N VAL A 39 -7.60 1.32 -9.24
CA VAL A 39 -6.93 0.44 -8.29
C VAL A 39 -6.10 -0.64 -9.01
N LYS A 40 -6.60 -1.19 -10.12
CA LYS A 40 -5.83 -2.13 -10.97
C LYS A 40 -4.53 -1.49 -11.48
N LEU A 41 -4.58 -0.25 -11.97
CA LEU A 41 -3.39 0.48 -12.38
C LEU A 41 -2.40 0.64 -11.23
N VAL A 42 -2.87 1.06 -10.05
CA VAL A 42 -2.01 1.27 -8.86
C VAL A 42 -1.25 0.00 -8.46
N VAL A 43 -1.89 -1.18 -8.52
CA VAL A 43 -1.27 -2.46 -8.14
C VAL A 43 -0.59 -3.20 -9.30
N SER A 44 -0.71 -2.71 -10.53
CA SER A 44 -0.07 -3.27 -11.72
C SER A 44 1.46 -3.12 -11.69
N SER A 45 2.17 -3.77 -12.61
CA SER A 45 3.61 -3.58 -12.77
C SER A 45 3.99 -2.11 -13.08
N GLU A 46 3.15 -1.40 -13.84
CA GLU A 46 3.34 0.02 -14.13
C GLU A 46 3.25 0.87 -12.85
N GLY A 47 2.17 0.69 -12.08
CA GLY A 47 2.00 1.38 -10.81
C GLY A 47 3.13 1.07 -9.82
N GLN A 48 3.53 -0.20 -9.73
CA GLN A 48 4.64 -0.63 -8.89
C GLN A 48 5.96 0.06 -9.26
N GLN A 49 6.25 0.22 -10.56
CA GLN A 49 7.45 0.91 -11.02
C GLN A 49 7.43 2.39 -10.65
N ILE A 50 6.29 3.07 -10.85
CA ILE A 50 6.11 4.48 -10.47
C ILE A 50 6.39 4.68 -8.97
N PHE A 51 5.85 3.81 -8.13
CA PHE A 51 6.10 3.84 -6.68
C PHE A 51 7.57 3.63 -6.33
N ALA A 52 8.24 2.66 -6.98
CA ALA A 52 9.65 2.39 -6.78
C ALA A 52 10.54 3.58 -7.19
N ASP A 53 10.27 4.19 -8.35
CA ASP A 53 11.01 5.33 -8.89
C ASP A 53 10.88 6.58 -8.01
N LEU A 54 9.73 6.73 -7.34
CA LEU A 54 9.47 7.81 -6.38
C LEU A 54 9.95 7.50 -4.94
N GLY A 55 10.72 6.42 -4.75
CA GLY A 55 11.33 6.09 -3.46
C GLY A 55 10.37 5.44 -2.46
N GLN A 56 9.24 4.90 -2.93
CA GLN A 56 8.26 4.18 -2.13
C GLN A 56 8.13 2.72 -2.62
N PRO A 57 9.03 1.80 -2.23
CA PRO A 57 8.96 0.42 -2.68
C PRO A 57 7.59 -0.23 -2.36
N PRO A 58 6.85 -0.73 -3.37
CA PRO A 58 5.49 -1.25 -3.18
C PRO A 58 5.46 -2.61 -2.47
N ILE A 59 4.25 -3.06 -2.11
CA ILE A 59 3.99 -4.43 -1.67
C ILE A 59 3.63 -5.30 -2.86
N VAL A 60 4.42 -6.34 -3.13
CA VAL A 60 4.24 -7.23 -4.29
C VAL A 60 4.22 -8.70 -3.83
N PRO A 61 3.12 -9.46 -4.04
CA PRO A 61 1.82 -8.95 -4.52
C PRO A 61 1.17 -8.03 -3.49
N ALA A 62 0.30 -7.11 -3.95
CA ALA A 62 -0.51 -6.30 -3.06
C ALA A 62 -1.38 -7.21 -2.17
N VAL A 63 -1.55 -6.83 -0.90
CA VAL A 63 -2.35 -7.60 0.06
C VAL A 63 -3.72 -6.94 0.19
N GLY A 64 -4.79 -7.70 -0.05
CA GLY A 64 -6.17 -7.25 0.12
C GLY A 64 -6.85 -7.91 1.32
N SER A 65 -7.88 -7.27 1.86
CA SER A 65 -8.75 -7.81 2.90
C SER A 65 -10.22 -7.47 2.62
N GLY A 66 -11.14 -8.36 3.01
CA GLY A 66 -12.57 -8.22 2.72
C GLY A 66 -12.94 -8.65 1.29
N GLU A 67 -13.83 -7.90 0.65
CA GLU A 67 -14.28 -8.14 -0.73
C GLU A 67 -13.23 -7.60 -1.72
N VAL A 68 -12.21 -8.41 -1.97
CA VAL A 68 -11.15 -8.10 -2.95
C VAL A 68 -11.58 -8.63 -4.32
N PRO A 69 -11.74 -7.77 -5.33
CA PRO A 69 -12.03 -8.21 -6.69
C PRO A 69 -10.90 -9.10 -7.22
N ILE A 70 -11.26 -10.19 -7.88
CA ILE A 70 -10.28 -11.09 -8.48
C ILE A 70 -9.60 -10.34 -9.62
N ALA A 71 -8.27 -10.33 -9.65
CA ALA A 71 -7.53 -9.88 -10.81
C ALA A 71 -7.80 -10.86 -11.96
N SER A 72 -8.66 -10.45 -12.90
CA SER A 72 -8.95 -11.15 -14.15
C SER A 72 -7.82 -10.98 -15.16
#